data_AF-A0ABD4YCH1-F1
#
_entry.id   AF-A0ABD4YCH1-F1
#
_cell.length_a   1.000
_cell.length_b   1.000
_cell.length_c   1.000
_cell.angle_alpha   90.00
_cell.angle_beta   90.00
_cell.angle_gamma   90.00
#
_symmetry.space_group_name_H-M   'P 1'
#
loop_
_entity.id
_entity.type
_entity.pdbx_description
1 polymer ?
#
loop_
_entity_poly.entity_id
_entity_poly.type
_entity_poly.pdbx_seq_one_letter_code
_entity_poly.pdbx_strand_id
1 'polypeptide(L)' 'MKTERFPNVPRELLVELEKRFPNVLPVDPHITIHEVNIRQGQQEVIRLLRSRFDIQNTTVLESQ' A
#
# COMPACT_ATOMS: atom_id res chain seq x y z
N MET A 1 -27.19 7.57 -1.71
CA MET A 1 -25.91 7.41 -2.46
C MET A 1 -25.37 6.03 -2.15
N LYS A 2 -25.10 5.19 -3.16
CA LYS A 2 -24.39 3.92 -2.91
C LYS A 2 -22.95 4.30 -2.55
N THR A 3 -22.55 4.06 -1.31
CA THR A 3 -21.15 4.10 -0.94
C THR A 3 -20.45 2.96 -1.68
N GLU A 4 -19.70 3.28 -2.73
CA GLU A 4 -18.89 2.30 -3.43
C GLU A 4 -17.87 1.76 -2.42
N ARG A 5 -18.09 0.52 -1.96
CA ARG A 5 -17.15 -0.16 -1.08
C ARG A 5 -15.85 -0.36 -1.86
N PHE A 6 -14.73 -0.06 -1.22
CA PHE A 6 -13.42 -0.31 -1.78
C PHE A 6 -13.28 -1.81 -2.14
N PRO A 7 -12.72 -2.16 -3.31
CA PRO A 7 -12.53 -3.56 -3.70
C PRO A 7 -11.72 -4.36 -2.67
N ASN A 8 -11.96 -5.68 -2.62
CA ASN A 8 -11.21 -6.54 -1.71
C ASN A 8 -9.72 -6.53 -2.07
N VAL A 9 -8.84 -6.32 -1.09
CA VAL A 9 -7.39 -6.32 -1.30
C VAL A 9 -6.85 -7.71 -0.95
N PRO A 10 -6.29 -8.49 -1.88
CA PRO A 10 -5.71 -9.79 -1.55
C PRO A 10 -4.41 -9.65 -0.74
N ARG A 11 -4.20 -10.55 0.23
CA ARG A 11 -2.95 -10.58 1.01
C ARG A 11 -1.73 -10.80 0.12
N GLU A 12 -1.83 -11.70 -0.87
CA GLU A 12 -0.72 -12.01 -1.79
C GLU A 12 -0.30 -10.78 -2.61
N LEU A 13 -1.27 -9.96 -3.02
CA LEU A 13 -0.98 -8.71 -3.74
C LEU A 13 -0.15 -7.76 -2.88
N LEU A 14 -0.53 -7.55 -1.62
CA LEU A 14 0.23 -6.69 -0.70
C LEU A 14 1.66 -7.20 -0.49
N VAL A 15 1.80 -8.50 -0.25
CA VAL A 15 3.12 -9.12 -0.04
C VAL A 15 4.03 -8.92 -1.26
N GLU A 16 3.50 -9.13 -2.47
CA GLU A 16 4.30 -8.97 -3.69
C GLU A 16 4.64 -7.49 -3.98
N LEU A 17 3.71 -6.57 -3.70
CA LEU A 17 3.96 -5.14 -3.85
C LEU A 17 5.06 -4.64 -2.89
N GLU A 18 5.02 -5.05 -1.63
CA GLU A 18 6.03 -4.67 -0.64
C GLU A 18 7.42 -5.21 -0.95
N LYS A 19 7.47 -6.43 -1.51
CA LYS A 19 8.72 -7.02 -2.01
C LYS A 19 9.26 -6.25 -3.21
N ARG A 20 8.39 -5.90 -4.16
CA ARG A 20 8.78 -5.25 -5.42
C ARG A 20 9.12 -3.77 -5.25
N PHE A 21 8.49 -3.10 -4.30
CA PHE A 21 8.67 -1.69 -4.00
C PHE A 21 9.03 -1.53 -2.52
N PRO A 22 10.28 -1.85 -2.13
CA PRO A 22 10.68 -1.76 -0.74
C PRO A 22 10.71 -0.32 -0.24
N ASN A 23 10.23 -0.10 0.98
CA ASN A 23 10.27 1.20 1.66
C ASN A 23 11.67 1.47 2.23
N VAL A 24 12.64 1.69 1.34
CA VAL A 24 14.03 2.00 1.70
C VAL A 24 14.44 3.34 1.14
N LEU A 25 15.24 4.07 1.91
CA LEU A 25 15.83 5.31 1.43
C LEU A 25 16.73 4.99 0.23
N PRO A 26 16.67 5.81 -0.84
CA PRO A 26 17.61 5.67 -1.93
C PRO A 26 19.02 5.95 -1.42
N VAL A 27 19.93 5.01 -1.64
CA VAL A 27 21.35 5.13 -1.29
C VAL A 27 22.15 5.77 -2.43
N ASP A 28 21.51 5.98 -3.58
CA ASP A 28 22.14 6.55 -4.78
C ASP A 28 22.34 8.06 -4.62
N PRO A 29 23.59 8.56 -4.63
CA PRO A 29 23.90 9.98 -4.52
C PRO A 29 23.46 10.82 -5.74
N HIS A 30 23.09 10.19 -6.86
CA HIS A 30 22.63 10.85 -8.07
C HIS A 30 21.11 10.85 -8.24
N ILE A 31 20.36 10.37 -7.24
CA ILE A 31 18.90 10.33 -7.36
C ILE A 31 18.31 11.73 -7.49
N THR A 32 17.39 11.87 -8.43
CA THR A 32 16.66 13.11 -8.63
C THR A 32 15.49 13.23 -7.66
N ILE A 33 15.08 14.47 -7.36
CA ILE A 33 13.86 14.73 -6.58
C ILE A 33 12.63 14.07 -7.22
N HIS A 34 12.57 14.04 -8.55
CA HIS A 34 11.48 13.40 -9.27
C HIS A 34 11.38 11.89 -8.99
N GLU A 35 12.51 11.18 -8.99
CA GLU A 35 12.55 9.75 -8.67
C GLU A 35 12.19 9.47 -7.21
N VAL A 36 12.63 10.34 -6.28
CA VAL A 36 12.21 10.26 -4.88
C VAL A 36 10.69 10.39 -4.76
N ASN A 37 10.09 11.37 -5.42
CA ASN A 37 8.64 11.58 -5.39
C ASN A 37 7.86 10.39 -5.97
N ILE A 38 8.35 9.78 -7.07
CA ILE A 38 7.74 8.57 -7.64
C ILE A 38 7.77 7.43 -6.61
N ARG A 39 8.94 7.18 -6.00
CA ARG A 39 9.09 6.11 -4.99
C ARG A 39 8.20 6.36 -3.78
N GLN A 40 8.15 7.59 -3.30
CA GLN A 40 7.26 7.95 -2.19
C GLN A 40 5.80 7.74 -2.56
N GLY A 41 5.37 8.13 -3.77
CA GLY A 41 4.02 7.88 -4.26
C GLY A 41 3.68 6.39 -4.32
N GLN A 42 4.62 5.54 -4.77
CA GLN A 42 4.46 4.07 -4.73
C GLN A 42 4.23 3.57 -3.29
N GLN A 43 4.98 4.09 -2.32
CA GLN A 43 4.80 3.72 -0.91
C GLN A 43 3.45 4.16 -0.35
N GLU A 44 2.95 5.34 -0.70
CA GLU A 44 1.63 5.80 -0.25
C GLU A 44 0.50 4.92 -0.80
N VAL A 45 0.62 4.45 -2.04
CA VAL A 45 -0.34 3.51 -2.63
C VAL A 45 -0.34 2.18 -1.86
N ILE A 46 0.83 1.62 -1.55
CA ILE A 46 0.95 0.37 -0.78
C ILE A 46 0.35 0.55 0.62
N ARG A 47 0.64 1.69 1.28
CA ARG A 47 0.08 2.01 2.61
C ARG A 47 -1.45 2.12 2.57
N LEU A 48 -2.01 2.75 1.54
CA LEU A 48 -3.45 2.82 1.35
C LEU A 48 -4.05 1.41 1.21
N LEU A 49 -3.48 0.57 0.35
CA LEU A 49 -3.96 -0.79 0.13
C LEU A 49 -3.89 -1.64 1.41
N ARG A 50 -2.80 -1.51 2.18
CA ARG A 50 -2.66 -2.18 3.49
C ARG A 50 -3.73 -1.72 4.47
N SER A 51 -3.95 -0.42 4.59
CA SER A 51 -5.04 0.11 5.44
C SER A 51 -6.42 -0.43 5.03
N ARG A 52 -6.70 -0.56 3.72
CA ARG A 52 -7.96 -1.15 3.23
C ARG A 52 -8.06 -2.63 3.56
N PHE A 53 -6.98 -3.40 3.41
CA PHE A 53 -6.92 -4.79 3.84
C PHE A 53 -7.16 -4.93 5.34
N ASP A 54 -6.53 -4.10 6.16
CA ASP A 54 -6.71 -4.15 7.62
C ASP A 54 -8.17 -3.87 7.99
N ILE A 55 -8.79 -2.83 7.42
CA ILE A 55 -10.22 -2.53 7.64
C ILE A 55 -11.12 -3.71 7.22
N GLN A 56 -10.81 -4.35 6.09
CA GLN A 56 -11.56 -5.51 5.60
C GLN A 56 -11.48 -6.69 6.59
N ASN A 57 -10.33 -6.90 7.25
CA ASN A 57 -10.14 -8.01 8.19
C ASN A 57 -10.55 -7.69 9.62
N THR A 58 -10.42 -6.45 10.09
CA THR A 58 -10.88 -6.03 11.42
C THR A 58 -12.41 -6.17 11.53
N THR A 59 -13.14 -5.85 10.46
CA THR A 59 -14.61 -6.01 10.42
C THR A 59 -15.04 -7.48 10.61
N VAL A 60 -14.19 -8.44 10.21
CA VAL A 60 -14.47 -9.88 10.36
C VAL A 60 -14.29 -10.34 11.82
N LEU A 61 -13.38 -9.72 12.57
CA LEU A 61 -13.06 -10.10 13.96
C LEU A 61 -14.06 -9.57 14.99
N GLU A 62 -14.72 -8.44 14.73
CA GLU A 62 -15.73 -7.87 15.64
C GLU A 62 -17.13 -8.50 15.48
N SER A 63 -17.31 -9.40 14.50
CA SER A 63 -18.59 -10.03 14.17
C SER A 63 -18.75 -11.46 14.72
N GLN A 64 -17.83 -11.90 15.60
CA GLN A 64 -17.86 -13.19 16.32
C GLN A 64 -18.02 -12.97 17.82
#